data_AF-A0A4U8UFC5-F1
#
_entry.id   AF-A0A4U8UFC5-F1
#
_cell.length_a   1.000
_cell.length_b   1.000
_cell.length_c   1.000
_cell.angle_alpha   90.00
_cell.angle_beta   90.00
_cell.angle_gamma   90.00
#
_symmetry.space_group_name_H-M   'P 1'
#
loop_
_entity.id
_entity.type
_entity.pdbx_description
1 polymer ?
#
loop_
_entity_poly.entity_id
_entity_poly.type
_entity_poly.pdbx_seq_one_letter_code
_entity_poly.pdbx_strand_id
1 'polypeptide(L)'
;MFSIPNRRYTGAKTKLLDSIDTSILKAFDYRDKHNLSFFDVFSGTGVVSEYFVKNRCVINDFLHSNYVIYQGFFAQEKYDKKKLKSLSQEFQGIDSKSLKENYYSKYFGINSLAKNDSKMIGC
;
A
#
# COMPACT_ATOMS: atom_id res chain seq x y z
N MET A 1 0.26 -2.74 14.99
CA MET A 1 0.00 -1.50 14.23
C MET A 1 0.48 -1.73 12.80
N PHE A 2 -0.31 -1.40 11.78
CA PHE A 2 0.04 -1.64 10.38
C PHE A 2 0.80 -0.43 9.82
N SER A 3 1.97 -0.64 9.21
CA SER A 3 2.83 0.40 8.62
C SER A 3 3.07 0.14 7.14
N ILE A 4 3.45 1.16 6.37
CA ILE A 4 3.69 1.06 4.92
C ILE A 4 4.68 -0.05 4.56
N PRO A 5 5.80 -0.26 5.28
CA PRO A 5 6.74 -1.35 5.00
C PRO A 5 6.14 -2.76 5.07
N ASN A 6 5.02 -2.95 5.78
CA ASN A 6 4.34 -4.24 5.89
C ASN A 6 3.56 -4.62 4.61
N ARG A 7 3.36 -3.68 3.68
CA ARG A 7 2.73 -3.98 2.39
C ARG A 7 3.68 -4.80 1.52
N ARG A 8 3.25 -6.02 1.17
CA ARG A 8 3.94 -6.82 0.15
C ARG A 8 3.74 -6.15 -1.21
N TYR A 9 4.84 -5.75 -1.82
CA TYR A 9 4.87 -5.13 -3.13
C TYR A 9 6.17 -5.51 -3.82
N THR A 10 6.08 -6.06 -5.02
CA THR A 10 7.26 -6.49 -5.77
C THR A 10 8.14 -5.28 -6.05
N GLY A 11 9.42 -5.36 -5.65
CA GLY A 11 10.37 -4.27 -5.83
C GLY A 11 10.29 -3.15 -4.79
N ALA A 12 9.60 -3.36 -3.65
CA ALA A 12 9.62 -2.41 -2.53
C ALA A 12 11.05 -2.09 -2.08
N LYS A 13 11.35 -0.80 -1.91
CA LYS A 13 12.71 -0.29 -1.65
C LYS A 13 13.05 -0.18 -0.15
N THR A 14 12.29 -0.84 0.73
CA THR A 14 12.45 -0.74 2.19
C THR A 14 13.89 -1.01 2.66
N LYS A 15 14.57 -2.01 2.08
CA LYS A 15 15.96 -2.36 2.45
C LYS A 15 17.02 -1.45 1.82
N LEU A 16 16.63 -0.55 0.91
CA LEU A 16 17.53 0.30 0.14
C LEU A 16 17.42 1.78 0.53
N LEU A 17 16.60 2.12 1.53
CA LEU A 17 16.32 3.51 1.90
C LEU A 17 17.60 4.28 2.25
N ASP A 18 18.46 3.71 3.10
CA ASP A 18 19.71 4.38 3.49
C ASP A 18 20.69 4.55 2.31
N SER A 19 20.72 3.58 1.39
CA SER A 19 21.53 3.67 0.16
C SER A 19 21.00 4.74 -0.79
N ILE A 20 19.67 4.88 -0.90
CA ILE A 20 19.02 5.94 -1.68
C ILE A 20 19.34 7.29 -1.06
N ASP A 21 19.18 7.44 0.26
CA ASP A 21 19.48 8.68 0.97
C ASP A 21 20.95 9.08 0.80
N THR A 22 21.86 8.13 1.01
CA THR A 22 23.30 8.33 0.77
C THR A 22 23.60 8.78 -0.65
N SER A 23 22.90 8.22 -1.65
CA SER A 23 23.10 8.58 -3.06
C SER A 23 22.60 9.99 -3.35
N ILE A 24 21.45 10.38 -2.77
CA ILE A 24 20.92 11.74 -2.88
C ILE A 24 21.87 12.72 -2.20
N LEU A 25 22.31 12.46 -0.97
CA LEU A 25 23.23 13.33 -0.21
C LEU A 25 24.57 13.57 -0.92
N LYS A 26 25.09 12.57 -1.64
CA LYS A 26 26.30 12.72 -2.46
C LYS A 26 26.10 13.68 -3.63
N ALA A 27 24.91 13.70 -4.23
CA ALA A 27 24.60 14.56 -5.37
C ALA A 27 24.09 15.95 -4.93
N PHE A 28 23.38 15.99 -3.81
CA PHE A 28 22.71 17.16 -3.28
C PHE A 28 22.51 17.02 -1.76
N ASP A 29 23.32 17.73 -0.98
CA ASP A 29 23.15 17.79 0.47
C ASP A 29 21.94 18.67 0.84
N TYR A 30 20.82 18.01 1.11
CA TYR A 30 19.54 18.64 1.40
C TYR A 30 19.33 18.97 2.89
N ARG A 31 20.26 18.58 3.78
CA ARG A 31 20.06 18.61 5.25
C ARG A 31 19.88 20.02 5.82
N ASP A 32 20.60 21.00 5.26
CA ASP A 32 20.55 22.40 5.67
C ASP A 32 19.70 23.28 4.71
N LYS A 33 18.87 22.64 3.88
CA LYS A 33 18.04 23.32 2.89
C LYS A 33 16.59 23.39 3.37
N HIS A 34 15.95 24.53 3.11
CA HIS A 34 14.56 24.77 3.48
C HIS A 34 13.67 24.82 2.23
N ASN A 35 12.36 24.65 2.44
CA ASN A 35 11.34 24.73 1.38
C ASN A 35 11.52 23.74 0.23
N LEU A 36 12.13 22.58 0.50
CA LEU A 36 12.27 21.50 -0.48
C LEU A 36 11.00 20.67 -0.59
N SER A 37 10.77 20.15 -1.80
CA SER A 37 9.75 19.13 -2.08
C SER A 37 10.41 17.88 -2.65
N PHE A 38 10.09 16.72 -2.09
CA PHE A 38 10.48 15.43 -2.66
C PHE A 38 9.42 14.99 -3.68
N PHE A 39 9.84 14.54 -4.85
CA PHE A 39 8.93 14.01 -5.87
C PHE A 39 9.22 12.53 -6.11
N ASP A 40 8.32 11.67 -5.64
CA ASP A 40 8.38 10.23 -5.84
C ASP A 40 7.47 9.86 -7.01
N VAL A 41 8.05 9.77 -8.22
CA VAL A 41 7.27 9.59 -9.46
C VAL A 41 6.68 8.18 -9.61
N PHE A 42 7.28 7.17 -8.98
CA PHE A 42 6.87 5.75 -9.05
C PHE A 42 6.86 5.14 -7.65
N SER A 43 5.94 5.61 -6.81
CA SER A 43 6.06 5.41 -5.36
C SER A 43 5.74 3.98 -4.90
N GLY A 44 4.94 3.22 -5.65
CA GLY A 44 4.58 1.84 -5.34
C GLY A 44 3.98 1.65 -3.95
N THR A 45 4.80 1.22 -2.98
CA THR A 45 4.35 1.13 -1.59
C THR A 45 4.16 2.49 -0.93
N GLY A 46 4.89 3.51 -1.39
CA GLY A 46 5.08 4.79 -0.71
C GLY A 46 6.21 4.77 0.32
N VAL A 47 7.00 3.69 0.43
CA VAL A 47 8.03 3.57 1.49
C VAL A 47 9.18 4.58 1.33
N VAL A 48 9.52 4.93 0.09
CA VAL A 48 10.53 5.96 -0.19
C VAL A 48 9.95 7.33 0.17
N SER A 49 8.74 7.63 -0.31
CA SER A 49 8.00 8.83 0.09
C SER A 49 7.91 9.00 1.61
N GLU A 50 7.55 7.96 2.35
CA GLU A 50 7.46 7.96 3.83
C GLU A 50 8.79 8.31 4.48
N TYR A 51 9.90 7.77 3.97
CA TYR A 51 11.24 8.05 4.49
C TYR A 51 11.64 9.53 4.34
N PHE A 52 11.25 10.16 3.22
CA PHE A 52 11.60 11.55 2.89
C PHE A 52 10.51 12.59 3.22
N VAL A 53 9.36 12.19 3.80
CA VAL A 53 8.17 13.05 3.99
C VAL A 53 8.34 14.20 5.00
N LYS A 54 9.53 14.41 5.58
CA LYS A 54 9.77 15.42 6.65
C LYS A 54 9.38 16.85 6.27
N ASN A 55 9.29 17.18 4.99
CA ASN A 55 8.87 18.48 4.47
C ASN A 55 7.59 18.34 3.63
N ARG A 56 7.69 18.56 2.32
CA ARG A 56 6.62 18.41 1.33
C ARG A 56 6.97 17.24 0.41
N CYS A 57 6.00 16.37 0.14
CA CYS A 57 6.17 15.25 -0.77
C CYS A 57 5.07 15.28 -1.84
N VAL A 58 5.45 15.05 -3.09
CA VAL A 58 4.54 14.78 -4.21
C VAL A 58 4.71 13.31 -4.55
N ILE A 59 3.62 12.56 -4.46
CA ILE A 59 3.60 11.10 -4.61
C ILE A 59 2.78 10.79 -5.86
N ASN A 60 3.33 9.99 -6.76
CA ASN A 60 2.67 9.58 -7.99
C ASN A 60 2.85 8.08 -8.26
N ASP A 61 1.82 7.48 -8.85
CA ASP A 61 1.86 6.11 -9.35
C ASP A 61 0.80 5.93 -10.46
N PHE A 62 1.06 5.02 -11.41
CA PHE A 62 0.07 4.70 -12.45
C PHE A 62 -1.09 3.85 -11.92
N LEU A 63 -0.87 3.05 -10.88
CA LEU A 63 -1.90 2.20 -10.31
C LEU A 63 -2.77 2.99 -9.33
N HIS A 64 -4.02 3.26 -9.72
CA HIS A 64 -4.99 3.96 -8.87
C HIS A 64 -5.20 3.29 -7.51
N SER A 65 -5.04 1.96 -7.42
CA SER A 65 -5.11 1.24 -6.14
C SER A 65 -4.08 1.74 -5.12
N ASN A 66 -2.90 2.17 -5.57
CA ASN A 66 -1.90 2.75 -4.68
C ASN A 66 -2.31 4.16 -4.21
N TYR A 67 -2.97 4.97 -5.05
CA TYR A 67 -3.51 6.27 -4.64
C TYR A 67 -4.44 6.15 -3.42
N VAL A 68 -5.37 5.19 -3.44
CA VAL A 68 -6.30 4.95 -2.32
C VAL A 68 -5.53 4.62 -1.03
N ILE A 69 -4.47 3.83 -1.13
CA ILE A 69 -3.60 3.51 0.02
C ILE A 69 -2.87 4.75 0.53
N TYR A 70 -2.34 5.59 -0.35
CA TYR A 70 -1.66 6.83 0.04
C TYR A 70 -2.59 7.75 0.84
N GLN A 71 -3.86 7.87 0.42
CA GLN A 71 -4.85 8.64 1.17
C GLN A 71 -5.06 8.06 2.59
N GLY A 72 -5.16 6.74 2.70
CA GLY A 72 -5.34 6.07 4.00
C GLY A 72 -4.17 6.25 4.96
N PHE A 73 -2.92 6.23 4.47
CA PHE A 73 -1.73 6.30 5.33
C PHE A 73 -1.20 7.72 5.56
N PHE A 74 -1.17 8.55 4.51
CA PHE A 74 -0.51 9.85 4.53
C PHE A 74 -1.46 11.02 4.79
N ALA A 75 -2.66 11.01 4.17
CA ALA A 75 -3.59 12.13 4.34
C ALA A 75 -4.22 12.15 5.73
N GLN A 76 -4.45 10.98 6.32
CA GLN A 76 -5.01 10.79 7.69
C GLN A 76 -6.26 11.66 7.96
N GLU A 77 -7.07 11.87 6.93
CA GLU A 77 -8.26 12.70 7.02
C GLU A 77 -9.33 12.06 7.92
N LYS A 78 -10.31 12.87 8.36
CA LYS A 78 -11.47 12.36 9.09
C LYS A 78 -12.22 11.37 8.20
N TYR A 79 -12.53 10.20 8.76
CA TYR A 79 -13.25 9.14 8.06
C TYR A 79 -14.49 8.69 8.83
N ASP A 80 -15.44 8.10 8.11
CA ASP A 80 -16.64 7.52 8.72
C ASP A 80 -16.38 6.09 9.22
N LYS A 81 -16.18 5.97 10.53
CA LYS A 81 -15.97 4.67 11.21
C LYS A 81 -17.18 3.75 11.12
N LYS A 82 -18.42 4.28 11.07
CA LYS A 82 -19.63 3.47 10.93
C LYS A 82 -19.68 2.85 9.54
N LYS A 83 -19.36 3.62 8.50
CA LYS A 83 -19.25 3.12 7.12
C LYS A 83 -18.21 2.00 7.01
N LEU A 84 -17.01 2.19 7.56
CA LEU A 84 -15.97 1.14 7.56
C LEU A 84 -16.42 -0.13 8.29
N LYS A 85 -17.10 0.02 9.44
CA LYS A 85 -17.64 -1.13 10.18
C LYS A 85 -18.72 -1.86 9.37
N SER A 86 -19.61 -1.13 8.72
CA SER A 86 -20.65 -1.70 7.85
C SER A 86 -20.04 -2.51 6.70
N LEU A 87 -19.08 -1.93 5.99
CA LEU A 87 -18.36 -2.63 4.90
C LEU A 87 -17.65 -3.88 5.41
N SER A 88 -16.96 -3.78 6.56
CA SER A 88 -16.31 -4.94 7.17
C SER A 88 -17.28 -6.07 7.48
N GLN A 89 -18.48 -5.75 8.00
CA GLN A 89 -19.50 -6.73 8.32
C GLN A 89 -20.10 -7.35 7.05
N GLU A 90 -20.32 -6.54 6.01
CA GLU A 90 -20.78 -7.00 4.70
C GLU A 90 -19.81 -8.03 4.10
N PHE A 91 -18.51 -7.70 4.04
CA PHE A 91 -17.50 -8.63 3.52
C PHE A 91 -17.35 -9.90 4.37
N GLN A 92 -17.44 -9.80 5.70
CA GLN A 92 -17.41 -10.96 6.60
C GLN A 92 -18.65 -11.85 6.48
N GLY A 93 -19.77 -11.29 6.02
CA GLY A 93 -21.03 -12.01 5.83
C GLY A 93 -21.10 -12.80 4.52
N ILE A 94 -20.13 -12.66 3.61
CA ILE A 94 -20.13 -13.38 2.33
C ILE A 94 -19.92 -14.88 2.57
N ASP A 95 -20.87 -15.70 2.11
CA ASP A 95 -20.71 -17.15 2.11
C ASP A 95 -19.79 -17.59 0.97
N SER A 96 -18.54 -17.88 1.31
CA SER A 96 -17.51 -18.39 0.38
C SER A 96 -17.94 -19.62 -0.43
N LYS A 97 -18.89 -20.44 0.08
CA LYS A 97 -19.39 -21.62 -0.64
C LYS A 97 -20.30 -21.25 -1.80
N SER A 98 -21.02 -20.13 -1.69
CA SER A 98 -21.89 -19.60 -2.76
C SER A 98 -21.12 -18.93 -3.90
N LEU A 99 -19.84 -18.62 -3.69
CA LEU A 99 -19.00 -17.97 -4.69
C LEU A 99 -18.59 -18.95 -5.80
N LYS A 100 -18.63 -18.44 -7.05
CA LYS A 100 -18.11 -19.16 -8.22
C LYS A 100 -16.59 -19.26 -8.14
N GLU A 101 -16.03 -20.25 -8.82
CA GLU A 101 -14.58 -20.35 -8.95
C GLU A 101 -14.03 -19.19 -9.79
N ASN A 102 -12.99 -18.55 -9.27
CA ASN A 102 -12.22 -17.51 -9.95
C ASN A 102 -10.76 -17.97 -10.17
N TYR A 103 -9.95 -17.09 -10.78
CA TYR A 103 -8.53 -17.32 -11.04
C TYR A 103 -7.79 -17.83 -9.79
N TYR A 104 -7.98 -17.17 -8.65
CA TYR A 104 -7.29 -17.54 -7.42
C TYR A 104 -7.67 -18.95 -6.94
N SER A 105 -8.98 -19.25 -6.90
CA SER A 105 -9.45 -20.58 -6.46
C SER A 105 -9.04 -21.73 -7.39
N LYS A 106 -8.78 -21.44 -8.67
CA LYS A 106 -8.35 -22.44 -9.66
C LYS A 106 -6.86 -22.77 -9.57
N TYR A 107 -6.02 -21.78 -9.29
CA TYR A 107 -4.57 -21.92 -9.37
C TYR A 107 -3.84 -21.90 -8.01
N PHE A 108 -4.47 -21.38 -6.95
CA PHE A 108 -3.85 -21.24 -5.62
C PHE A 108 -4.60 -21.97 -4.49
N GLY A 109 -5.76 -22.57 -4.77
CA GLY A 109 -6.53 -23.37 -3.82
C GLY A 109 -5.94 -24.76 -3.60
N ILE A 110 -4.94 -24.89 -2.72
CA ILE A 110 -4.24 -26.17 -2.45
C ILE A 110 -5.09 -27.25 -1.77
N ASN A 111 -6.18 -26.87 -1.11
CA ASN A 111 -7.15 -27.78 -0.49
C ASN A 111 -8.54 -27.11 -0.41
N SER A 112 -9.56 -27.82 0.07
CA SER A 112 -10.95 -27.30 0.10
C SER A 112 -11.13 -26.04 0.95
N LEU A 113 -10.42 -25.92 2.07
CA LEU A 113 -10.42 -24.73 2.92
C LEU A 113 -9.78 -23.54 2.17
N ALA A 114 -8.56 -23.75 1.67
CA ALA A 114 -7.82 -22.76 0.88
C ALA A 114 -8.55 -22.36 -0.41
N LYS A 115 -9.37 -23.26 -0.98
CA LYS A 115 -10.16 -22.99 -2.18
C LYS A 115 -11.28 -21.99 -1.90
N ASN A 116 -11.98 -22.13 -0.77
CA ASN A 116 -13.01 -21.18 -0.36
C ASN A 116 -12.42 -19.80 -0.02
N ASP A 117 -11.29 -19.78 0.69
CA ASP A 117 -10.56 -18.52 0.97
C ASP A 117 -10.08 -17.86 -0.34
N SER A 118 -9.60 -18.66 -1.30
CA SER A 118 -9.18 -18.16 -2.60
C SER A 118 -10.32 -17.59 -3.44
N LYS A 119 -11.55 -18.12 -3.29
CA LYS A 119 -12.73 -17.51 -3.92
C LYS A 119 -12.98 -16.11 -3.36
N MET A 120 -12.88 -15.94 -2.04
CA MET A 120 -13.05 -14.64 -1.39
C MET A 120 -11.99 -13.61 -1.83
N ILE A 121 -10.75 -14.03 -2.08
CA ILE A 121 -9.67 -13.13 -2.51
C ILE A 121 -9.91 -12.55 -3.91
N GLY A 122 -10.48 -13.34 -4.82
CA GLY A 122 -10.74 -12.92 -6.20
C GLY A 122 -12.17 -12.46 -6.46
N CYS A 123 -12.91 -12.10 -5.42
CA CYS A 123 -14.29 -11.61 -5.51
C CYS A 123 -14.38 -10.10 -5.71
#